data_AF-A0A1U7YZY9-F1
#
_entry.id   AF-A0A1U7YZY9-F1
#
_cell.length_a   1.000
_cell.length_b   1.000
_cell.length_c   1.000
_cell.angle_alpha   90.00
_cell.angle_beta   90.00
_cell.angle_gamma   90.00
#
_symmetry.space_group_name_H-M   'P 1'
#
loop_
_entity.id
_entity.type
_entity.pdbx_description
1 polymer ?
#
loop_
_entity_poly.entity_id
_entity_poly.type
_entity_poly.pdbx_seq_one_letter_code
_entity_poly.pdbx_strand_id
1 'polypeptide(L)'
;MSTLSNDDQVDFSALEHLENPDVHVESFRIMNLFHKIREMLTTLDCPEPFTLRDLIKPDPERTRFFVGAMLNFSLHRDTKLSAISPIVEELTLIDEQRRALEARISQINEEIAEYTESREREMPMVQQIDSNVKELRQTISGLNNHQMSLKTSLKKLKERTKEMDEKISNADFALVQAVHENANLRSKIVQSPVKLQRALEEKKSFQAEARNAERAAMQSFQNKTSILEVYTKAHQKMSKHFNQMQAIQEQVNSTKSIEKDIKALKQKLSDEEVLDKSLEAKLVERQGKADQLEELRKQLKKERDLSCEEAAKEMNFFNLEMESKRHGLEARQKEVEGVLAEADAITAKINSVRESGASKCQELGRHCEEVVAEFYRHSSSIVDLLPPTEVDQVVVEKRS
;
A
#
# COMPACT_ATOMS: atom_id res chain seq x y z
N MET A 1 107.74 31.38 -57.53
CA MET A 1 109.17 31.54 -57.17
C MET A 1 109.99 30.65 -58.07
N SER A 2 110.62 31.25 -59.07
CA SER A 2 111.45 30.57 -60.06
C SER A 2 112.78 30.17 -59.42
N THR A 3 113.01 28.87 -59.26
CA THR A 3 114.35 28.32 -58.98
C THR A 3 115.19 28.53 -60.23
N LEU A 4 115.95 29.62 -60.25
CA LEU A 4 117.15 29.75 -61.08
C LEU A 4 118.06 28.58 -60.69
N SER A 5 118.10 27.57 -61.55
CA SER A 5 119.00 26.43 -61.43
C SER A 5 120.43 26.97 -61.41
N ASN A 6 121.16 26.71 -60.32
CA ASN A 6 122.60 26.91 -60.20
C ASN A 6 123.32 25.97 -61.17
N ASP A 7 123.37 26.34 -62.45
CA ASP A 7 124.04 25.55 -63.50
C ASP A 7 125.52 25.94 -63.68
N ASP A 8 126.06 26.77 -62.80
CA ASP A 8 127.49 27.15 -62.80
C ASP A 8 128.38 26.16 -62.02
N GLN A 9 127.81 25.14 -61.37
CA GLN A 9 128.57 24.19 -60.54
C GLN A 9 128.95 22.89 -61.26
N VAL A 10 128.41 22.62 -62.46
CA VAL A 10 128.54 21.28 -63.07
C VAL A 10 129.84 21.08 -63.88
N ASP A 11 130.51 22.16 -64.32
CA ASP A 11 131.64 22.03 -65.27
C ASP A 11 133.04 21.91 -64.65
N PHE A 12 133.29 22.30 -63.40
CA PHE A 12 134.66 22.31 -62.85
C PHE A 12 135.19 20.92 -62.44
N SER A 13 134.33 19.90 -62.36
CA SER A 13 134.69 18.51 -62.02
C SER A 13 135.65 17.87 -63.03
N ALA A 14 135.61 18.31 -64.29
CA ALA A 14 136.51 17.82 -65.34
C ALA A 14 137.94 18.37 -65.21
N LEU A 15 138.13 19.47 -64.47
CA LEU A 15 139.43 20.12 -64.29
C LEU A 15 140.35 19.34 -63.34
N GLU A 16 139.77 18.62 -62.38
CA GLU A 16 140.50 17.79 -61.39
C GLU A 16 141.27 16.61 -62.02
N HIS A 17 140.95 16.25 -63.27
CA HIS A 17 141.56 15.14 -64.01
C HIS A 17 142.79 15.57 -64.84
N LEU A 18 143.13 16.88 -64.86
CA LEU A 18 144.26 17.43 -65.60
C LEU A 18 145.52 17.52 -64.71
N GLU A 19 146.69 17.28 -65.30
CA GLU A 19 147.98 17.44 -64.63
C GLU A 19 148.26 18.96 -64.41
N ASN A 20 148.25 19.40 -63.15
CA ASN A 20 148.26 20.82 -62.72
C ASN A 20 146.96 21.58 -63.04
N PRO A 21 145.86 21.33 -62.32
CA PRO A 21 144.56 21.97 -62.58
C PRO A 21 144.61 23.51 -62.50
N ASP A 22 145.40 24.05 -61.58
CA ASP A 22 145.48 25.49 -61.31
C ASP A 22 145.95 26.33 -62.51
N VAL A 23 146.82 25.78 -63.37
CA VAL A 23 147.30 26.49 -64.56
C VAL A 23 146.31 26.44 -65.74
N HIS A 24 145.31 25.57 -65.67
CA HIS A 24 144.34 25.33 -66.74
C HIS A 24 142.97 25.95 -66.47
N VAL A 25 142.74 26.52 -65.28
CA VAL A 25 141.48 27.18 -64.89
C VAL A 25 141.02 28.19 -65.94
N GLU A 26 141.92 29.04 -66.42
CA GLU A 26 141.55 30.12 -67.35
C GLU A 26 141.24 29.59 -68.75
N SER A 27 142.03 28.64 -69.25
CA SER A 27 141.76 27.96 -70.51
C SER A 27 140.42 27.23 -70.51
N PHE A 28 140.09 26.57 -69.39
CA PHE A 28 138.82 25.88 -69.23
C PHE A 28 137.64 26.85 -69.20
N ARG A 29 137.74 27.97 -68.48
CA ARG A 29 136.71 29.03 -68.51
C ARG A 29 136.47 29.56 -69.91
N ILE A 30 137.54 29.87 -70.65
CA ILE A 30 137.45 30.34 -72.05
C ILE A 30 136.79 29.28 -72.94
N MET A 31 137.19 28.01 -72.79
CA MET A 31 136.63 26.93 -73.57
C MET A 31 135.16 26.67 -73.24
N ASN A 32 134.78 26.71 -71.97
CA ASN A 32 133.38 26.59 -71.55
C ASN A 32 132.54 27.73 -72.13
N LEU A 33 133.01 28.98 -72.00
CA LEU A 33 132.34 30.13 -72.59
C LEU A 33 132.20 29.99 -74.11
N PHE A 34 133.24 29.53 -74.80
CA PHE A 34 133.19 29.25 -76.23
C PHE A 34 132.11 28.22 -76.57
N HIS A 35 132.04 27.11 -75.84
CA HIS A 35 131.03 26.08 -76.06
C HIS A 35 129.62 26.60 -75.80
N LYS A 36 129.38 27.30 -74.69
CA LYS A 36 128.08 27.89 -74.35
C LYS A 36 127.61 28.90 -75.41
N ILE A 37 128.49 29.81 -75.85
CA ILE A 37 128.16 30.78 -76.91
C ILE A 37 127.87 30.06 -78.22
N ARG A 38 128.71 29.09 -78.60
CA ARG A 38 128.54 28.33 -79.84
C ARG A 38 127.24 27.53 -79.84
N GLU A 39 126.92 26.84 -78.74
CA GLU A 39 125.67 26.10 -78.57
C GLU A 39 124.47 27.04 -78.71
N MET A 40 124.47 28.16 -77.97
CA MET A 40 123.41 29.15 -78.05
C MET A 40 123.22 29.67 -79.48
N LEU A 41 124.30 30.06 -80.17
CA LEU A 41 124.24 30.54 -81.56
C LEU A 41 123.77 29.44 -82.53
N THR A 42 124.08 28.17 -82.25
CA THR A 42 123.56 27.02 -83.01
C THR A 42 122.06 26.86 -82.79
N THR A 43 121.56 27.00 -81.56
CA THR A 43 120.11 26.98 -81.25
C THR A 43 119.36 28.13 -81.92
N LEU A 44 120.03 29.27 -82.15
CA LEU A 44 119.48 30.40 -82.89
C LEU A 44 119.56 30.23 -84.42
N ASP A 45 120.05 29.10 -84.91
CA ASP A 45 120.32 28.84 -86.32
C ASP A 45 121.15 29.97 -86.97
N CYS A 46 122.18 30.45 -86.26
CA CYS A 46 123.03 31.52 -86.75
C CYS A 46 123.79 31.06 -88.01
N PRO A 47 123.76 31.82 -89.12
CA PRO A 47 124.25 31.35 -90.41
C PRO A 47 125.78 31.24 -90.48
N GLU A 48 126.51 31.95 -89.61
CA GLU A 48 127.97 31.83 -89.53
C GLU A 48 128.41 30.99 -88.32
N PRO A 49 129.40 30.08 -88.49
CA PRO A 49 129.92 29.31 -87.37
C PRO A 49 130.75 30.20 -86.45
N PHE A 50 130.44 30.15 -85.15
CA PHE A 50 131.26 30.74 -84.11
C PHE A 50 132.50 29.87 -83.85
N THR A 51 133.69 30.47 -83.94
CA THR A 51 134.97 29.78 -83.79
C THR A 51 135.73 30.29 -82.57
N LEU A 52 136.69 29.51 -82.05
CA LEU A 52 137.49 29.92 -80.90
C LEU A 52 138.26 31.23 -81.16
N ARG A 53 138.58 31.52 -82.42
CA ARG A 53 139.19 32.79 -82.84
C ARG A 53 138.29 33.99 -82.57
N ASP A 54 136.97 33.84 -82.73
CA ASP A 54 136.01 34.92 -82.49
C ASP A 54 135.96 35.32 -81.01
N LEU A 55 136.40 34.43 -80.10
CA LEU A 55 136.53 34.70 -78.68
C LEU A 55 137.93 35.22 -78.28
N ILE A 56 139.01 34.58 -78.76
CA ILE A 56 140.38 34.91 -78.33
C ILE A 56 140.96 36.11 -79.10
N LYS A 57 140.58 36.31 -80.36
CA LYS A 57 141.07 37.38 -81.23
C LYS A 57 139.92 37.97 -82.06
N PRO A 58 139.02 38.74 -81.42
CA PRO A 58 137.78 39.20 -82.02
C PRO A 58 138.04 40.09 -83.24
N ASP A 59 137.34 39.79 -84.33
CA ASP A 59 137.23 40.67 -85.49
C ASP A 59 136.03 41.60 -85.28
N PRO A 60 136.18 42.94 -85.43
CA PRO A 60 135.12 43.88 -85.10
C PRO A 60 133.78 43.63 -85.82
N GLU A 61 133.81 43.21 -87.08
CA GLU A 61 132.59 42.98 -87.87
C GLU A 61 131.93 41.65 -87.49
N ARG A 62 132.72 40.59 -87.32
CA ARG A 62 132.20 39.28 -86.84
C ARG A 62 131.64 39.37 -85.43
N THR A 63 132.34 40.06 -84.52
CA THR A 63 131.85 40.29 -83.16
C THR A 63 130.54 41.07 -83.17
N ARG A 64 130.43 42.13 -83.99
CA ARG A 64 129.18 42.89 -84.14
C ARG A 64 128.05 41.99 -84.67
N PHE A 65 128.35 41.13 -85.64
CA PHE A 65 127.38 40.19 -86.19
C PHE A 65 126.83 39.23 -85.13
N PHE A 66 127.71 38.51 -84.42
CA PHE A 66 127.30 37.55 -83.40
C PHE A 66 126.58 38.24 -82.23
N VAL A 67 127.12 39.33 -81.71
CA VAL A 67 126.48 40.11 -80.64
C VAL A 67 125.11 40.64 -81.10
N GLY A 68 124.99 41.07 -82.36
CA GLY A 68 123.72 41.48 -82.96
C GLY A 68 122.70 40.34 -82.99
N ALA A 69 123.11 39.12 -83.35
CA ALA A 69 122.24 37.95 -83.31
C ALA A 69 121.76 37.63 -81.88
N MET A 70 122.67 37.67 -80.89
CA MET A 70 122.33 37.46 -79.47
C MET A 70 121.39 38.56 -78.95
N LEU A 71 121.62 39.82 -79.35
CA LEU A 71 120.78 40.95 -78.97
C LEU A 71 119.37 40.83 -79.57
N ASN A 72 119.28 40.46 -80.86
CA ASN A 72 118.00 40.25 -81.53
C ASN A 72 117.18 39.14 -80.85
N PHE A 73 117.83 38.04 -80.48
CA PHE A 73 117.18 37.00 -79.68
C PHE A 73 116.70 37.53 -78.33
N SER A 74 117.53 38.30 -77.62
CA SER A 74 117.17 38.88 -76.32
C SER A 74 115.94 39.78 -76.43
N LEU A 75 115.91 40.67 -77.44
CA LEU A 75 114.76 41.54 -77.71
C LEU A 75 113.50 40.74 -78.08
N HIS A 76 113.65 39.69 -78.90
CA HIS A 76 112.54 38.80 -79.26
C HIS A 76 111.98 38.08 -78.02
N ARG A 77 112.87 37.50 -77.21
CA ARG A 77 112.54 36.83 -75.95
C ARG A 77 111.80 37.78 -75.02
N ASP A 78 112.29 38.99 -74.82
CA ASP A 78 111.66 39.96 -73.92
C ASP A 78 110.27 40.38 -74.42
N THR A 79 110.10 40.53 -75.73
CA THR A 79 108.78 40.78 -76.34
C THR A 79 107.82 39.61 -76.12
N LYS A 80 108.29 38.37 -76.28
CA LYS A 80 107.48 37.16 -76.06
C LYS A 80 107.15 36.94 -74.59
N LEU A 81 108.11 37.16 -73.69
CA LEU A 81 107.88 37.10 -72.25
C LEU A 81 106.87 38.15 -71.80
N SER A 82 106.97 39.37 -72.32
CA SER A 82 105.99 40.43 -72.04
C SER A 82 104.58 40.05 -72.53
N ALA A 83 104.48 39.42 -73.71
CA ALA A 83 103.20 38.93 -74.24
C ALA A 83 102.60 37.78 -73.42
N ILE A 84 103.43 36.95 -72.79
CA ILE A 84 103.02 35.80 -71.97
C ILE A 84 102.85 36.17 -70.49
N SER A 85 103.39 37.30 -70.02
CA SER A 85 103.31 37.77 -68.62
C SER A 85 101.89 37.72 -68.05
N PRO A 86 100.83 38.20 -68.74
CA PRO A 86 99.48 38.15 -68.21
C PRO A 86 98.97 36.71 -67.96
N ILE A 87 99.36 35.76 -68.82
CA ILE A 87 98.99 34.34 -68.68
C ILE A 87 99.72 33.74 -67.47
N VAL A 88 101.00 34.10 -67.25
CA VAL A 88 101.75 33.65 -66.08
C VAL A 88 101.15 34.22 -64.80
N GLU A 89 100.77 35.50 -64.79
CA GLU A 89 100.11 36.15 -63.67
C GLU A 89 98.75 35.49 -63.34
N GLU A 90 97.93 35.22 -64.36
CA GLU A 90 96.67 34.48 -64.20
C GLU A 90 96.90 33.07 -63.64
N LEU A 91 97.90 32.34 -64.16
CA LEU A 91 98.26 31.01 -63.67
C LEU A 91 98.72 31.06 -62.21
N THR A 92 99.49 32.08 -61.81
CA THR A 92 99.89 32.25 -60.40
C THR A 92 98.70 32.51 -59.49
N LEU A 93 97.75 33.34 -59.94
CA LEU A 93 96.52 33.62 -59.17
C LEU A 93 95.67 32.35 -59.01
N ILE A 94 95.52 31.55 -60.07
CA ILE A 94 94.79 30.28 -60.01
C ILE A 94 95.49 29.29 -59.07
N ASP A 95 96.82 29.21 -59.09
CA ASP A 95 97.58 28.34 -58.17
C ASP A 95 97.38 28.77 -56.71
N GLU A 96 97.39 30.07 -56.43
CA GLU A 96 97.09 30.62 -55.09
C GLU A 96 95.66 30.31 -54.64
N GLN A 97 94.67 30.48 -55.53
CA GLN A 97 93.27 30.12 -55.25
C GLN A 97 93.11 28.61 -54.99
N ARG A 98 93.78 27.76 -55.78
CA ARG A 98 93.77 26.32 -55.58
C ARG A 98 94.33 25.95 -54.21
N ARG A 99 95.49 26.50 -53.84
CA ARG A 99 96.10 26.26 -52.51
C ARG A 99 95.20 26.73 -51.37
N ALA A 100 94.55 27.89 -51.52
CA ALA A 100 93.62 28.39 -50.51
C ALA A 100 92.40 27.47 -50.34
N LEU A 101 91.85 26.95 -51.43
CA LEU A 101 90.75 25.98 -51.39
C LEU A 101 91.19 24.63 -50.80
N GLU A 102 92.36 24.12 -51.16
CA GLU A 102 92.94 22.90 -50.59
C GLU A 102 93.15 23.03 -49.07
N ALA A 103 93.64 24.18 -48.61
CA ALA A 103 93.77 24.47 -47.18
C ALA A 103 92.41 24.48 -46.47
N ARG A 104 91.38 25.12 -47.07
CA ARG A 104 90.03 25.13 -46.52
C ARG A 104 89.38 23.75 -46.48
N ILE A 105 89.60 22.93 -47.52
CA ILE A 105 89.12 21.54 -47.55
C ILE A 105 89.78 20.74 -46.42
N SER A 106 91.09 20.92 -46.22
CA SER A 106 91.83 20.24 -45.14
C SER A 106 91.27 20.64 -43.77
N GLN A 107 91.05 21.93 -43.53
CA GLN A 107 90.44 22.43 -42.30
C GLN A 107 89.03 21.84 -42.05
N ILE A 108 88.16 21.85 -43.06
CA ILE A 108 86.80 21.30 -42.91
C ILE A 108 86.85 19.79 -42.63
N ASN A 109 87.77 19.05 -43.24
CA ASN A 109 87.92 17.62 -42.98
C ASN A 109 88.42 17.35 -41.56
N GLU A 110 89.31 18.19 -41.02
CA GLU A 110 89.72 18.12 -39.62
C GLU A 110 88.53 18.39 -38.68
N GLU A 111 87.74 19.43 -38.93
CA GLU A 111 86.53 19.73 -38.17
C GLU A 111 85.52 18.57 -38.20
N ILE A 112 85.28 17.96 -39.38
CA ILE A 112 84.42 16.77 -39.52
C ILE A 112 84.96 15.60 -38.72
N ALA A 113 86.27 15.37 -38.72
CA ALA A 113 86.91 14.30 -37.96
C ALA A 113 86.72 14.52 -36.45
N GLU A 114 86.92 15.73 -35.96
CA GLU A 114 86.71 16.09 -34.55
C GLU A 114 85.25 15.89 -34.12
N TYR A 115 84.28 16.34 -34.93
CA TYR A 115 82.86 16.13 -34.65
C TYR A 115 82.49 14.64 -34.63
N THR A 116 83.04 13.87 -35.58
CA THR A 116 82.81 12.42 -35.64
C THR A 116 83.37 11.74 -34.40
N GLU A 117 84.59 12.10 -33.99
CA GLU A 117 85.21 11.54 -32.79
C GLU A 117 84.43 11.90 -31.52
N SER A 118 83.99 13.16 -31.37
CA SER A 118 83.16 13.57 -30.22
C SER A 118 81.84 12.79 -30.18
N ARG A 119 81.19 12.61 -31.33
CA ARG A 119 79.96 11.82 -31.43
C ARG A 119 80.18 10.36 -31.05
N GLU A 120 81.27 9.74 -31.50
CA GLU A 120 81.61 8.36 -31.13
C GLU A 120 81.96 8.24 -29.63
N ARG A 121 82.60 9.26 -29.04
CA ARG A 121 82.82 9.32 -27.59
C ARG A 121 81.53 9.43 -26.78
N GLU A 122 80.53 10.15 -27.30
CA GLU A 122 79.22 10.34 -26.65
C GLU A 122 78.25 9.16 -26.87
N MET A 123 78.41 8.42 -27.99
CA MET A 123 77.59 7.26 -28.35
C MET A 123 77.38 6.24 -27.22
N PRO A 124 78.40 5.78 -26.46
CA PRO A 124 78.20 4.81 -25.38
C PRO A 124 77.33 5.38 -24.24
N MET A 125 77.47 6.67 -23.92
CA MET A 125 76.62 7.31 -22.90
C MET A 125 75.17 7.36 -23.36
N VAL A 126 74.91 7.70 -24.63
CA VAL A 126 73.57 7.67 -25.21
C VAL A 126 72.97 6.27 -25.17
N GLN A 127 73.73 5.25 -25.57
CA GLN A 127 73.28 3.85 -25.52
C GLN A 127 72.97 3.38 -24.09
N GLN A 128 73.78 3.81 -23.11
CA GLN A 128 73.52 3.52 -21.70
C GLN A 128 72.25 4.19 -21.20
N ILE A 129 72.04 5.46 -21.52
CA ILE A 129 70.82 6.20 -21.17
C ILE A 129 69.60 5.52 -21.80
N ASP A 130 69.66 5.14 -23.08
CA ASP A 130 68.57 4.45 -23.77
C ASP A 130 68.24 3.10 -23.12
N SER A 131 69.26 2.36 -22.68
CA SER A 131 69.10 1.09 -21.98
C SER A 131 68.42 1.31 -20.62
N ASN A 132 68.89 2.29 -19.83
CA ASN A 132 68.28 2.68 -18.56
C ASN A 132 66.81 3.13 -18.74
N VAL A 133 66.52 3.90 -19.79
CA VAL A 133 65.14 4.34 -20.10
C VAL A 133 64.25 3.14 -20.42
N LYS A 134 64.74 2.16 -21.19
CA LYS A 134 64.00 0.92 -21.47
C LYS A 134 63.72 0.13 -20.20
N GLU A 135 64.72 -0.05 -19.33
CA GLU A 135 64.57 -0.74 -18.04
C GLU A 135 63.57 -0.03 -17.12
N LEU A 136 63.65 1.30 -17.00
CA LEU A 136 62.71 2.09 -16.21
C LEU A 136 61.29 1.97 -16.74
N ARG A 137 61.09 2.02 -18.06
CA ARG A 137 59.77 1.82 -18.68
C ARG A 137 59.21 0.43 -18.38
N GLN A 138 60.04 -0.60 -18.46
CA GLN A 138 59.62 -1.97 -18.10
C GLN A 138 59.26 -2.07 -16.61
N THR A 139 60.05 -1.45 -15.75
CA THR A 139 59.80 -1.40 -14.29
C THR A 139 58.48 -0.69 -13.98
N ILE A 140 58.24 0.48 -14.58
CA ILE A 140 56.97 1.22 -14.43
C ILE A 140 55.78 0.37 -14.89
N SER A 141 55.90 -0.32 -16.03
CA SER A 141 54.86 -1.24 -16.52
C SER A 141 54.60 -2.37 -15.51
N GLY A 142 55.65 -2.99 -14.98
CA GLY A 142 55.55 -4.02 -13.95
C GLY A 142 54.88 -3.53 -12.67
N LEU A 143 55.29 -2.36 -12.16
CA LEU A 143 54.70 -1.73 -10.98
C LEU A 143 53.23 -1.36 -11.20
N ASN A 144 52.86 -0.83 -12.36
CA ASN A 144 51.47 -0.52 -12.70
C ASN A 144 50.59 -1.78 -12.70
N ASN A 145 51.08 -2.88 -13.28
CA ASN A 145 50.38 -4.17 -13.25
C ASN A 145 50.23 -4.69 -11.81
N HIS A 146 51.28 -4.60 -11.00
CA HIS A 146 51.23 -4.98 -9.59
C HIS A 146 50.23 -4.12 -8.81
N GLN A 147 50.24 -2.80 -9.01
CA GLN A 147 49.30 -1.87 -8.40
C GLN A 147 47.85 -2.22 -8.77
N MET A 148 47.58 -2.57 -10.04
CA MET A 148 46.25 -2.99 -10.49
C MET A 148 45.81 -4.30 -9.83
N SER A 149 46.71 -5.27 -9.70
CA SER A 149 46.48 -6.52 -8.98
C SER A 149 46.15 -6.27 -7.50
N LEU A 150 46.95 -5.44 -6.82
CA LEU A 150 46.70 -5.03 -5.44
C LEU A 150 45.37 -4.33 -5.25
N LYS A 151 45.01 -3.38 -6.14
CA LYS A 151 43.69 -2.73 -6.12
C LYS A 151 42.54 -3.74 -6.24
N THR A 152 42.71 -4.73 -7.11
CA THR A 152 41.71 -5.81 -7.30
C THR A 152 41.60 -6.68 -6.04
N SER A 153 42.73 -7.06 -5.44
CA SER A 153 42.77 -7.82 -4.18
C SER A 153 42.14 -7.03 -3.03
N LEU A 154 42.44 -5.74 -2.91
CA LEU A 154 41.87 -4.85 -1.90
C LEU A 154 40.35 -4.74 -2.05
N LYS A 155 39.84 -4.62 -3.28
CA LYS A 155 38.39 -4.63 -3.54
C LYS A 155 37.74 -5.93 -3.07
N LYS A 156 38.33 -7.09 -3.42
CA LYS A 156 37.85 -8.41 -2.96
C LYS A 156 37.87 -8.52 -1.43
N LEU A 157 38.91 -8.02 -0.78
CA LEU A 157 39.02 -8.06 0.68
C LEU A 157 37.96 -7.16 1.35
N LYS A 158 37.68 -5.98 0.78
CA LYS A 158 36.59 -5.11 1.24
C LYS A 158 35.22 -5.75 1.07
N GLU A 159 34.98 -6.43 -0.06
CA GLU A 159 33.74 -7.19 -0.27
C GLU A 159 33.59 -8.30 0.78
N ARG A 160 34.63 -9.10 1.02
CA ARG A 160 34.64 -10.10 2.11
C ARG A 160 34.44 -9.50 3.50
N THR A 161 35.00 -8.32 3.75
CA THR A 161 34.81 -7.64 5.04
C THR A 161 33.33 -7.29 5.23
N LYS A 162 32.68 -6.72 4.22
CA LYS A 162 31.23 -6.45 4.24
C LYS A 162 30.41 -7.72 4.44
N GLU A 163 30.73 -8.79 3.72
CA GLU A 163 30.06 -10.10 3.88
C GLU A 163 30.21 -10.65 5.31
N MET A 164 31.38 -10.47 5.93
CA MET A 164 31.61 -10.87 7.33
C MET A 164 30.82 -9.98 8.30
N ASP A 165 30.78 -8.67 8.10
CA ASP A 165 30.01 -7.74 8.93
C ASP A 165 28.51 -8.04 8.87
N GLU A 166 27.98 -8.39 7.68
CA GLU A 166 26.60 -8.86 7.51
C GLU A 166 26.36 -10.17 8.28
N LYS A 167 27.30 -11.13 8.21
CA LYS A 167 27.21 -12.39 8.97
C LYS A 167 27.25 -12.14 10.48
N ILE A 168 28.09 -11.23 10.96
CA ILE A 168 28.15 -10.84 12.37
C ILE A 168 26.82 -10.23 12.79
N SER A 169 26.30 -9.27 12.03
CA SER A 169 25.02 -8.63 12.31
C SER A 169 23.86 -9.63 12.37
N ASN A 170 23.84 -10.60 11.44
CA ASN A 170 22.86 -11.68 11.44
C ASN A 170 23.00 -12.62 12.66
N ALA A 171 24.23 -12.94 13.06
CA ALA A 171 24.50 -13.76 14.24
C ALA A 171 24.12 -13.04 15.54
N ASP A 172 24.40 -11.73 15.64
CA ASP A 172 24.00 -10.90 16.78
C ASP A 172 22.47 -10.83 16.87
N PHE A 173 21.78 -10.65 15.75
CA PHE A 173 20.31 -10.69 15.73
C PHE A 173 19.77 -12.05 16.19
N ALA A 174 20.32 -13.15 15.69
CA ALA A 174 19.93 -14.50 16.12
C ALA A 174 20.22 -14.74 17.60
N LEU A 175 21.34 -14.23 18.12
CA LEU A 175 21.68 -14.30 19.54
C LEU A 175 20.67 -13.52 20.38
N VAL A 176 20.31 -12.30 19.98
CA VAL A 176 19.29 -11.50 20.67
C VAL A 176 17.95 -12.22 20.68
N GLN A 177 17.54 -12.81 19.54
CA GLN A 177 16.32 -13.62 19.46
C GLN A 177 16.38 -14.82 20.41
N ALA A 178 17.48 -15.56 20.41
CA ALA A 178 17.69 -16.71 21.30
C ALA A 178 17.68 -16.29 22.78
N VAL A 179 18.27 -15.15 23.13
CA VAL A 179 18.22 -14.59 24.50
C VAL A 179 16.79 -14.22 24.90
N HIS A 180 16.02 -13.61 23.99
CA HIS A 180 14.62 -13.28 24.23
C HIS A 180 13.76 -14.55 24.41
N GLU A 181 13.94 -15.55 23.56
CA GLU A 181 13.29 -16.85 23.70
C GLU A 181 13.71 -17.55 25.01
N ASN A 182 14.98 -17.50 25.38
CA ASN A 182 15.47 -18.04 26.64
C ASN A 182 14.82 -17.33 27.84
N ALA A 183 14.66 -16.01 27.80
CA ALA A 183 13.94 -15.26 28.83
C ALA A 183 12.45 -15.66 28.90
N ASN A 184 11.79 -15.84 27.75
CA ASN A 184 10.42 -16.33 27.67
C ASN A 184 10.26 -17.77 28.17
N LEU A 185 11.24 -18.64 27.93
CA LEU A 185 11.25 -19.99 28.49
C LEU A 185 11.51 -19.96 30.00
N ARG A 186 12.47 -19.15 30.46
CA ARG A 186 12.76 -18.94 31.89
C ARG A 186 11.56 -18.39 32.65
N SER A 187 10.72 -17.57 32.04
CA SER A 187 9.49 -17.08 32.69
C SER A 187 8.42 -18.17 32.82
N LYS A 188 8.39 -19.15 31.90
CA LYS A 188 7.52 -20.34 31.96
C LYS A 188 8.04 -21.41 32.92
N ILE A 189 9.34 -21.40 33.24
CA ILE A 189 9.92 -22.28 34.26
C ILE A 189 9.51 -21.76 35.65
N VAL A 190 9.14 -22.70 36.53
CA VAL A 190 8.84 -22.41 37.93
C VAL A 190 10.02 -21.71 38.59
N GLN A 191 9.87 -20.41 38.87
CA GLN A 191 10.95 -19.56 39.41
C GLN A 191 11.34 -19.89 40.85
N SER A 192 10.48 -20.59 41.59
CA SER A 192 10.79 -21.05 42.94
C SER A 192 10.05 -22.36 43.24
N PRO A 193 10.70 -23.51 42.95
CA PRO A 193 10.16 -24.82 43.29
C PRO A 193 9.81 -24.93 44.77
N VAL A 194 10.64 -24.31 45.63
CA VAL A 194 10.44 -24.27 47.09
C VAL A 194 9.17 -23.50 47.47
N LYS A 195 8.86 -22.36 46.84
CA LYS A 195 7.62 -21.62 47.12
C LYS A 195 6.38 -22.35 46.61
N LEU A 196 6.46 -22.98 45.44
CA LEU A 196 5.36 -23.79 44.91
C LEU A 196 5.13 -25.06 45.74
N GLN A 197 6.19 -25.72 46.19
CA GLN A 197 6.10 -26.86 47.10
C GLN A 197 5.55 -26.44 48.47
N ARG A 198 5.97 -25.29 49.01
CA ARG A 198 5.38 -24.73 50.25
C ARG A 198 3.89 -24.41 50.08
N ALA A 199 3.49 -23.72 49.01
CA ALA A 199 2.09 -23.42 48.73
C ALA A 199 1.25 -24.68 48.48
N LEU A 200 1.85 -25.74 47.92
CA LEU A 200 1.20 -27.02 47.71
C LEU A 200 1.03 -27.79 49.03
N GLU A 201 2.04 -27.79 49.91
CA GLU A 201 1.93 -28.34 51.27
C GLU A 201 0.94 -27.53 52.13
N GLU A 202 0.93 -26.20 52.01
CA GLU A 202 -0.09 -25.34 52.63
C GLU A 202 -1.49 -25.62 52.08
N LYS A 203 -1.65 -25.82 50.76
CA LYS A 203 -2.95 -26.23 50.19
C LYS A 203 -3.37 -27.61 50.66
N LYS A 204 -2.44 -28.55 50.83
CA LYS A 204 -2.74 -29.87 51.42
C LYS A 204 -3.18 -29.72 52.87
N SER A 205 -2.53 -28.85 53.67
CA SER A 205 -2.98 -28.60 55.04
C SER A 205 -4.35 -27.95 55.07
N PHE A 206 -4.63 -26.95 54.21
CA PHE A 206 -5.96 -26.36 54.07
C PHE A 206 -7.01 -27.39 53.62
N GLN A 207 -6.67 -28.28 52.69
CA GLN A 207 -7.58 -29.35 52.25
C GLN A 207 -7.86 -30.35 53.38
N ALA A 208 -6.85 -30.70 54.18
CA ALA A 208 -7.00 -31.57 55.34
C ALA A 208 -7.87 -30.91 56.42
N GLU A 209 -7.67 -29.62 56.68
CA GLU A 209 -8.48 -28.83 57.61
C GLU A 209 -9.92 -28.69 57.11
N ALA A 210 -10.13 -28.39 55.83
CA ALA A 210 -11.45 -28.34 55.21
C ALA A 210 -12.17 -29.69 55.27
N ARG A 211 -11.48 -30.82 55.01
CA ARG A 211 -12.06 -32.17 55.18
C ARG A 211 -12.40 -32.49 56.63
N ASN A 212 -11.59 -32.04 57.58
CA ASN A 212 -11.90 -32.23 59.01
C ASN A 212 -13.09 -31.37 59.43
N ALA A 213 -13.19 -30.14 58.93
CA ALA A 213 -14.34 -29.26 59.14
C ALA A 213 -15.61 -29.82 58.48
N GLU A 214 -15.51 -30.35 57.26
CA GLU A 214 -16.59 -31.08 56.57
C GLU A 214 -17.03 -32.28 57.40
N ARG A 215 -16.10 -33.10 57.90
CA ARG A 215 -16.43 -34.26 58.75
C ARG A 215 -17.12 -33.83 60.05
N ALA A 216 -16.66 -32.76 60.68
CA ALA A 216 -17.30 -32.19 61.88
C ALA A 216 -18.71 -31.63 61.57
N ALA A 217 -18.88 -30.95 60.43
CA ALA A 217 -20.17 -30.46 59.96
C ALA A 217 -21.12 -31.61 59.61
N MET A 218 -20.63 -32.67 58.98
CA MET A 218 -21.37 -33.89 58.66
C MET A 218 -21.81 -34.62 59.93
N GLN A 219 -20.94 -34.78 60.93
CA GLN A 219 -21.32 -35.30 62.25
C GLN A 219 -22.35 -34.42 62.95
N SER A 220 -22.18 -33.08 62.91
CA SER A 220 -23.17 -32.16 63.45
C SER A 220 -24.52 -32.26 62.71
N PHE A 221 -24.50 -32.44 61.39
CA PHE A 221 -25.69 -32.60 60.57
C PHE A 221 -26.39 -33.92 60.91
N GLN A 222 -25.65 -35.03 60.99
CA GLN A 222 -26.19 -36.31 61.42
C GLN A 222 -26.82 -36.23 62.82
N ASN A 223 -26.15 -35.58 63.78
CA ASN A 223 -26.70 -35.35 65.12
C ASN A 223 -28.00 -34.53 65.09
N LYS A 224 -28.04 -33.44 64.31
CA LYS A 224 -29.25 -32.62 64.13
C LYS A 224 -30.37 -33.41 63.46
N THR A 225 -30.06 -34.24 62.47
CA THR A 225 -31.01 -35.13 61.79
C THR A 225 -31.58 -36.17 62.75
N SER A 226 -30.75 -36.80 63.59
CA SER A 226 -31.22 -37.72 64.64
C SER A 226 -32.15 -37.03 65.66
N ILE A 227 -31.82 -35.79 66.07
CA ILE A 227 -32.70 -34.99 66.94
C ILE A 227 -34.04 -34.68 66.23
N LEU A 228 -34.00 -34.31 64.95
CA LEU A 228 -35.20 -34.03 64.15
C LEU A 228 -36.08 -35.28 63.99
N GLU A 229 -35.48 -36.46 63.79
CA GLU A 229 -36.22 -37.73 63.75
C GLU A 229 -36.93 -38.04 65.07
N VAL A 230 -36.28 -37.80 66.21
CA VAL A 230 -36.90 -37.95 67.54
C VAL A 230 -38.06 -36.95 67.70
N TYR A 231 -37.86 -35.69 67.30
CA TYR A 231 -38.92 -34.68 67.32
C TYR A 231 -40.09 -35.03 66.38
N THR A 232 -39.81 -35.58 65.20
CA THR A 232 -40.83 -36.01 64.23
C THR A 232 -41.64 -37.18 64.80
N LYS A 233 -40.99 -38.14 65.45
CA LYS A 233 -41.67 -39.24 66.15
C LYS A 233 -42.52 -38.74 67.32
N ALA A 234 -42.05 -37.75 68.08
CA ALA A 234 -42.81 -37.11 69.15
C ALA A 234 -44.03 -36.34 68.60
N HIS A 235 -43.85 -35.58 67.52
CA HIS A 235 -44.91 -34.85 66.83
C HIS A 235 -45.97 -35.81 66.28
N GLN A 236 -45.57 -36.92 65.64
CA GLN A 236 -46.51 -37.96 65.19
C GLN A 236 -47.29 -38.58 66.35
N LYS A 237 -46.66 -38.83 67.51
CA LYS A 237 -47.36 -39.28 68.72
C LYS A 237 -48.34 -38.23 69.25
N MET A 238 -47.94 -36.96 69.31
CA MET A 238 -48.82 -35.86 69.72
C MET A 238 -50.01 -35.70 68.76
N SER A 239 -49.79 -35.81 67.45
CA SER A 239 -50.86 -35.75 66.45
C SER A 239 -51.84 -36.92 66.58
N LYS A 240 -51.37 -38.14 66.88
CA LYS A 240 -52.26 -39.27 67.21
C LYS A 240 -53.11 -38.99 68.45
N HIS A 241 -52.51 -38.46 69.53
CA HIS A 241 -53.26 -38.09 70.73
C HIS A 241 -54.23 -36.92 70.48
N PHE A 242 -53.86 -35.96 69.65
CA PHE A 242 -54.74 -34.86 69.24
C PHE A 242 -55.98 -35.36 68.49
N ASN A 243 -55.80 -36.28 67.54
CA ASN A 243 -56.92 -36.89 66.82
C ASN A 243 -57.82 -37.74 67.75
N GLN A 244 -57.25 -38.45 68.71
CA GLN A 244 -58.01 -39.16 69.74
C GLN A 244 -58.82 -38.19 70.63
N MET A 245 -58.24 -37.05 70.98
CA MET A 245 -58.91 -36.01 71.77
C MET A 245 -60.04 -35.32 70.98
N GLN A 246 -59.86 -35.14 69.68
CA GLN A 246 -60.90 -34.64 68.78
C GLN A 246 -62.09 -35.61 68.66
N ALA A 247 -61.84 -36.92 68.57
CA ALA A 247 -62.88 -37.95 68.56
C ALA A 247 -63.68 -37.98 69.88
N ILE A 248 -63.02 -37.79 71.03
CA ILE A 248 -63.69 -37.68 72.34
C ILE A 248 -64.56 -36.40 72.39
N GLN A 249 -64.07 -35.28 71.84
CA GLN A 249 -64.83 -34.02 71.79
C GLN A 249 -66.08 -34.11 70.91
N GLU A 250 -66.02 -34.84 69.79
CA GLU A 250 -67.18 -35.15 68.95
C GLU A 250 -68.20 -36.04 69.66
N GLN A 251 -67.73 -37.02 70.44
CA GLN A 251 -68.59 -37.88 71.27
C GLN A 251 -69.31 -37.07 72.38
N VAL A 252 -68.63 -36.11 73.01
CA VAL A 252 -69.21 -35.18 74.00
C VAL A 252 -70.26 -34.26 73.39
N ASN A 253 -70.08 -33.82 72.14
CA ASN A 253 -71.05 -32.97 71.44
C ASN A 253 -72.31 -33.74 71.03
N SER A 254 -72.18 -35.03 70.68
CA SER A 254 -73.31 -35.94 70.44
C SER A 254 -74.14 -36.20 71.71
N THR A 255 -73.49 -36.44 72.87
CA THR A 255 -74.19 -36.61 74.15
C THR A 255 -74.94 -35.34 74.59
N LYS A 256 -74.41 -34.14 74.30
CA LYS A 256 -75.10 -32.86 74.57
C LYS A 256 -76.32 -32.61 73.66
N SER A 257 -76.38 -33.20 72.47
CA SER A 257 -77.56 -33.12 71.59
C SER A 257 -78.69 -34.02 72.10
N ILE A 258 -78.35 -35.24 72.55
CA ILE A 258 -79.32 -36.18 73.15
C ILE A 258 -79.88 -35.63 74.48
N GLU A 259 -79.08 -34.90 75.26
CA GLU A 259 -79.54 -34.23 76.49
C GLU A 259 -80.51 -33.05 76.21
N LYS A 260 -80.36 -32.36 75.08
CA LYS A 260 -81.32 -31.33 74.61
C LYS A 260 -82.65 -31.94 74.16
N ASP A 261 -82.63 -33.11 73.52
CA ASP A 261 -83.83 -33.78 73.04
C ASP A 261 -84.68 -34.40 74.18
N ILE A 262 -84.04 -34.84 75.28
CA ILE A 262 -84.74 -35.28 76.51
C ILE A 262 -85.41 -34.12 77.25
N LYS A 263 -84.82 -32.91 77.23
CA LYS A 263 -85.47 -31.70 77.76
C LYS A 263 -86.62 -31.22 76.87
N ALA A 264 -86.52 -31.36 75.54
CA ALA A 264 -87.58 -31.00 74.60
C ALA A 264 -88.80 -31.94 74.64
N LEU A 265 -88.60 -33.24 74.90
CA LEU A 265 -89.70 -34.21 75.05
C LEU A 265 -90.42 -34.14 76.41
N LYS A 266 -89.77 -33.62 77.46
CA LYS A 266 -90.37 -33.42 78.78
C LYS A 266 -91.22 -32.14 78.89
N GLN A 267 -90.92 -31.13 78.08
CA GLN A 267 -91.71 -29.90 77.96
C GLN A 267 -92.99 -30.13 77.12
N LYS A 268 -92.92 -30.95 76.05
CA LYS A 268 -94.07 -31.26 75.19
C LYS A 268 -95.16 -32.09 75.88
N LEU A 269 -94.82 -32.93 76.86
CA LEU A 269 -95.78 -33.76 77.60
C LEU A 269 -96.53 -32.96 78.70
N SER A 270 -96.01 -31.80 79.11
CA SER A 270 -96.65 -30.87 80.06
C SER A 270 -97.55 -29.84 79.38
N ASP A 271 -97.31 -29.53 78.10
CA ASP A 271 -98.08 -28.55 77.33
C ASP A 271 -99.34 -29.17 76.69
N GLU A 272 -99.36 -30.49 76.49
CA GLU A 272 -100.50 -31.22 75.91
C GLU A 272 -101.63 -31.48 76.94
N GLU A 273 -101.31 -31.62 78.23
CA GLU A 273 -102.30 -31.76 79.33
C GLU A 273 -103.04 -30.44 79.65
N VAL A 274 -102.45 -29.29 79.30
CA VAL A 274 -103.04 -27.94 79.46
C VAL A 274 -103.88 -27.55 78.24
N LEU A 275 -103.57 -28.09 77.06
CA LEU A 275 -104.36 -27.92 75.83
C LEU A 275 -105.68 -28.70 75.86
N ASP A 276 -105.70 -29.90 76.46
CA ASP A 276 -106.93 -30.72 76.60
C ASP A 276 -107.95 -30.06 77.55
N LYS A 277 -107.49 -29.47 78.68
CA LYS A 277 -108.35 -28.71 79.61
C LYS A 277 -108.80 -27.35 79.04
N SER A 278 -108.11 -26.81 78.02
CA SER A 278 -108.50 -25.58 77.31
C SER A 278 -109.48 -25.82 76.15
N LEU A 279 -109.53 -27.03 75.58
CA LEU A 279 -110.46 -27.38 74.50
C LEU A 279 -111.85 -27.79 75.04
N GLU A 280 -111.92 -28.38 76.24
CA GLU A 280 -113.16 -28.67 76.97
C GLU A 280 -113.92 -27.39 77.38
N ALA A 281 -113.21 -26.32 77.77
CA ALA A 281 -113.79 -25.02 78.12
C ALA A 281 -114.27 -24.22 76.88
N LYS A 282 -113.62 -24.40 75.72
CA LYS A 282 -114.04 -23.76 74.45
C LYS A 282 -115.24 -24.45 73.79
N LEU A 283 -115.52 -25.72 74.10
CA LEU A 283 -116.74 -26.42 73.68
C LEU A 283 -117.99 -25.85 74.36
N VAL A 284 -117.92 -25.53 75.66
CA VAL A 284 -119.02 -24.91 76.43
C VAL A 284 -119.26 -23.44 76.00
N GLU A 285 -118.20 -22.70 75.65
CA GLU A 285 -118.32 -21.33 75.12
C GLU A 285 -118.90 -21.28 73.68
N ARG A 286 -118.55 -22.26 72.82
CA ARG A 286 -119.07 -22.36 71.44
C ARG A 286 -120.52 -22.84 71.40
N GLN A 287 -120.97 -23.63 72.37
CA GLN A 287 -122.37 -24.05 72.49
C GLN A 287 -123.28 -22.89 72.96
N GLY A 288 -122.81 -22.02 73.87
CA GLY A 288 -123.56 -20.81 74.28
C GLY A 288 -123.60 -19.69 73.22
N LYS A 289 -122.59 -19.61 72.34
CA LYS A 289 -122.61 -18.70 71.17
C LYS A 289 -123.50 -19.20 70.03
N ALA A 290 -123.76 -20.51 69.93
CA ALA A 290 -124.70 -21.08 68.97
C ALA A 290 -126.16 -20.70 69.31
N ASP A 291 -126.55 -20.73 70.59
CA ASP A 291 -127.89 -20.39 71.04
C ASP A 291 -128.19 -18.87 70.96
N GLN A 292 -127.17 -18.01 71.13
CA GLN A 292 -127.31 -16.56 70.91
C GLN A 292 -127.39 -16.18 69.41
N LEU A 293 -126.72 -16.92 68.52
CA LEU A 293 -126.79 -16.72 67.07
C LEU A 293 -128.09 -17.24 66.46
N GLU A 294 -128.73 -18.26 67.04
CA GLU A 294 -130.05 -18.77 66.66
C GLU A 294 -131.17 -17.73 66.93
N GLU A 295 -131.09 -17.03 68.07
CA GLU A 295 -132.05 -15.99 68.45
C GLU A 295 -131.82 -14.67 67.65
N LEU A 296 -130.55 -14.30 67.39
CA LEU A 296 -130.19 -13.20 66.48
C LEU A 296 -130.66 -13.48 65.04
N ARG A 297 -130.60 -14.73 64.60
CA ARG A 297 -131.09 -15.17 63.27
C ARG A 297 -132.61 -15.05 63.15
N LYS A 298 -133.39 -15.23 64.22
CA LYS A 298 -134.84 -14.97 64.23
C LYS A 298 -135.19 -13.48 64.19
N GLN A 299 -134.38 -12.62 64.81
CA GLN A 299 -134.55 -11.16 64.78
C GLN A 299 -134.15 -10.55 63.42
N LEU A 300 -132.99 -10.94 62.87
CA LEU A 300 -132.54 -10.57 61.53
C LEU A 300 -133.48 -11.09 60.42
N LYS A 301 -134.18 -12.20 60.63
CA LYS A 301 -135.15 -12.72 59.66
C LYS A 301 -136.41 -11.86 59.55
N LYS A 302 -136.86 -11.22 60.65
CA LYS A 302 -137.95 -10.23 60.66
C LYS A 302 -137.53 -8.86 60.14
N GLU A 303 -136.28 -8.47 60.36
CA GLU A 303 -135.68 -7.24 59.81
C GLU A 303 -135.44 -7.36 58.29
N ARG A 304 -135.07 -8.56 57.80
CA ARG A 304 -134.91 -8.88 56.37
C ARG A 304 -136.23 -8.91 55.60
N ASP A 305 -137.36 -9.22 56.22
CA ASP A 305 -138.68 -9.16 55.57
C ASP A 305 -139.21 -7.71 55.48
N LEU A 306 -138.93 -6.84 56.48
CA LEU A 306 -139.25 -5.40 56.43
C LEU A 306 -138.33 -4.63 55.44
N SER A 307 -137.03 -4.94 55.45
CA SER A 307 -136.03 -4.34 54.57
C SER A 307 -136.19 -4.78 53.11
N CYS A 308 -136.68 -6.00 52.84
CA CYS A 308 -137.06 -6.39 51.47
C CYS A 308 -138.26 -5.60 50.94
N GLU A 309 -139.19 -5.16 51.80
CA GLU A 309 -140.38 -4.40 51.39
C GLU A 309 -140.07 -2.91 51.19
N GLU A 310 -139.10 -2.36 51.93
CA GLU A 310 -138.55 -1.01 51.73
C GLU A 310 -137.56 -0.95 50.55
N ALA A 311 -136.67 -1.94 50.43
CA ALA A 311 -135.76 -2.06 49.28
C ALA A 311 -136.51 -2.34 47.97
N ALA A 312 -137.67 -2.99 47.98
CA ALA A 312 -138.51 -3.14 46.79
C ALA A 312 -139.17 -1.82 46.35
N LYS A 313 -139.42 -0.88 47.28
CA LYS A 313 -139.92 0.48 46.98
C LYS A 313 -138.79 1.41 46.54
N GLU A 314 -137.60 1.31 47.15
CA GLU A 314 -136.39 2.02 46.73
C GLU A 314 -135.84 1.53 45.40
N MET A 315 -135.84 0.22 45.13
CA MET A 315 -135.40 -0.34 43.85
C MET A 315 -136.32 0.04 42.69
N ASN A 316 -137.62 0.24 42.92
CA ASN A 316 -138.53 0.81 41.92
C ASN A 316 -138.26 2.30 41.67
N PHE A 317 -137.95 3.08 42.71
CA PHE A 317 -137.54 4.48 42.57
C PHE A 317 -136.19 4.62 41.86
N PHE A 318 -135.19 3.82 42.26
CA PHE A 318 -133.88 3.77 41.62
C PHE A 318 -133.92 3.18 40.21
N ASN A 319 -134.81 2.22 39.89
CA ASN A 319 -134.99 1.75 38.52
C ASN A 319 -135.54 2.86 37.62
N LEU A 320 -136.52 3.65 38.08
CA LEU A 320 -137.03 4.80 37.33
C LEU A 320 -135.96 5.90 37.15
N GLU A 321 -135.14 6.16 38.16
CA GLU A 321 -134.02 7.12 38.06
C GLU A 321 -132.89 6.58 37.17
N MET A 322 -132.56 5.30 37.28
CA MET A 322 -131.57 4.62 36.44
C MET A 322 -132.08 4.46 35.00
N GLU A 323 -133.38 4.33 34.77
CA GLU A 323 -133.97 4.36 33.42
C GLU A 323 -133.94 5.75 32.80
N SER A 324 -134.17 6.80 33.60
CA SER A 324 -133.94 8.19 33.16
C SER A 324 -132.47 8.44 32.81
N LYS A 325 -131.53 7.92 33.62
CA LYS A 325 -130.09 7.96 33.32
C LYS A 325 -129.70 7.04 32.16
N ARG A 326 -130.39 5.89 31.96
CA ARG A 326 -130.24 4.98 30.81
C ARG A 326 -130.62 5.71 29.53
N HIS A 327 -131.73 6.45 29.50
CA HIS A 327 -132.08 7.28 28.34
C HIS A 327 -131.13 8.48 28.14
N GLY A 328 -130.60 9.08 29.22
CA GLY A 328 -129.59 10.14 29.10
C GLY A 328 -128.23 9.65 28.57
N LEU A 329 -127.79 8.46 28.99
CA LEU A 329 -126.58 7.82 28.49
C LEU A 329 -126.78 7.23 27.09
N GLU A 330 -127.96 6.73 26.76
CA GLU A 330 -128.30 6.22 25.42
C GLU A 330 -128.48 7.36 24.41
N ALA A 331 -128.93 8.53 24.85
CA ALA A 331 -128.87 9.77 24.06
C ALA A 331 -127.43 10.22 23.81
N ARG A 332 -126.54 10.13 24.82
CA ARG A 332 -125.09 10.36 24.65
C ARG A 332 -124.40 9.28 23.83
N GLN A 333 -124.86 8.02 23.90
CA GLN A 333 -124.37 6.93 23.06
C GLN A 333 -124.77 7.17 21.61
N LYS A 334 -126.01 7.62 21.34
CA LYS A 334 -126.43 8.06 20.00
C LYS A 334 -125.70 9.31 19.53
N GLU A 335 -125.32 10.21 20.44
CA GLU A 335 -124.48 11.38 20.13
C GLU A 335 -123.03 10.93 19.85
N VAL A 336 -122.48 9.97 20.59
CA VAL A 336 -121.15 9.37 20.35
C VAL A 336 -121.15 8.49 19.11
N GLU A 337 -122.22 7.77 18.81
CA GLU A 337 -122.43 7.03 17.55
C GLU A 337 -122.67 7.99 16.39
N GLY A 338 -123.25 9.17 16.62
CA GLY A 338 -123.30 10.28 15.68
C GLY A 338 -121.92 10.89 15.44
N VAL A 339 -121.12 11.06 16.48
CA VAL A 339 -119.71 11.51 16.41
C VAL A 339 -118.82 10.42 15.80
N LEU A 340 -119.12 9.13 16.01
CA LEU A 340 -118.47 8.00 15.36
C LEU A 340 -118.90 7.89 13.90
N ALA A 341 -120.15 8.17 13.56
CA ALA A 341 -120.60 8.29 12.18
C ALA A 341 -120.03 9.54 11.49
N GLU A 342 -119.80 10.63 12.23
CA GLU A 342 -119.02 11.78 11.76
C GLU A 342 -117.53 11.45 11.66
N ALA A 343 -116.97 10.61 12.54
CA ALA A 343 -115.60 10.11 12.47
C ALA A 343 -115.44 9.12 11.31
N ASP A 344 -116.46 8.31 11.02
CA ASP A 344 -116.56 7.43 9.85
C ASP A 344 -116.81 8.27 8.60
N ALA A 345 -117.50 9.41 8.69
CA ALA A 345 -117.63 10.38 7.61
C ALA A 345 -116.35 11.20 7.39
N ILE A 346 -115.55 11.46 8.44
CA ILE A 346 -114.20 12.04 8.40
C ILE A 346 -113.19 11.01 7.89
N THR A 347 -113.34 9.74 8.23
CA THR A 347 -112.53 8.62 7.71
C THR A 347 -112.91 8.31 6.27
N ALA A 348 -114.18 8.45 5.90
CA ALA A 348 -114.62 8.53 4.52
C ALA A 348 -114.15 9.84 3.85
N LYS A 349 -113.85 10.88 4.63
CA LYS A 349 -113.10 12.06 4.17
C LYS A 349 -111.58 11.85 4.17
N ILE A 350 -111.06 10.72 4.67
CA ILE A 350 -109.70 10.17 4.47
C ILE A 350 -109.68 9.21 3.26
N ASN A 351 -110.79 8.54 2.93
CA ASN A 351 -111.01 8.14 1.52
C ASN A 351 -110.99 9.38 0.60
N SER A 352 -111.35 10.54 1.15
CA SER A 352 -111.11 11.87 0.59
C SER A 352 -109.84 12.54 1.14
N VAL A 353 -108.80 11.77 1.47
CA VAL A 353 -107.40 11.92 0.99
C VAL A 353 -107.18 10.77 -0.01
N ARG A 354 -108.15 10.61 -0.92
CA ARG A 354 -108.21 11.52 -2.07
C ARG A 354 -106.85 11.73 -2.57
N GLU A 355 -106.74 11.36 -3.82
CA GLU A 355 -105.97 12.22 -4.70
C GLU A 355 -104.55 12.45 -4.13
N SER A 356 -104.07 11.37 -3.50
CA SER A 356 -102.71 10.94 -3.43
C SER A 356 -102.60 9.44 -3.72
N GLY A 357 -103.54 8.69 -4.32
CA GLY A 357 -104.34 9.06 -5.48
C GLY A 357 -103.50 9.81 -6.50
N ALA A 358 -103.09 9.17 -7.58
CA ALA A 358 -102.33 9.84 -8.64
C ALA A 358 -100.90 10.27 -8.28
N SER A 359 -100.48 10.17 -7.02
CA SER A 359 -99.18 9.59 -6.72
C SER A 359 -99.37 8.08 -6.61
N LYS A 360 -98.62 7.20 -7.25
CA LYS A 360 -97.70 7.35 -8.35
C LYS A 360 -97.35 5.87 -8.63
N CYS A 361 -98.23 5.00 -9.13
CA CYS A 361 -98.99 5.06 -10.40
C CYS A 361 -98.24 5.69 -11.59
N GLN A 362 -97.38 6.68 -11.37
CA GLN A 362 -96.29 7.09 -12.26
C GLN A 362 -95.01 6.23 -12.05
N GLU A 363 -94.80 5.57 -10.91
CA GLU A 363 -93.57 4.79 -10.65
C GLU A 363 -93.64 3.37 -11.22
N LEU A 364 -94.85 2.79 -11.14
CA LEU A 364 -95.28 1.67 -11.99
C LEU A 364 -95.17 1.98 -13.50
N GLY A 365 -95.00 3.24 -13.93
CA GLY A 365 -94.68 3.61 -15.32
C GLY A 365 -93.17 3.62 -15.63
N ARG A 366 -92.31 3.89 -14.64
CA ARG A 366 -90.87 4.14 -14.88
C ARG A 366 -89.98 2.90 -14.78
N HIS A 367 -90.15 2.00 -13.82
CA HIS A 367 -89.20 0.88 -13.71
C HIS A 367 -89.50 -0.28 -14.67
N CYS A 368 -90.75 -0.40 -15.11
CA CYS A 368 -91.08 -1.26 -16.25
C CYS A 368 -90.44 -0.77 -17.56
N GLU A 369 -90.17 0.54 -17.73
CA GLU A 369 -89.34 1.05 -18.85
C GLU A 369 -87.85 0.70 -18.68
N GLU A 370 -87.32 0.51 -17.46
CA GLU A 370 -85.92 0.07 -17.24
C GLU A 370 -85.72 -1.43 -17.44
N VAL A 371 -86.69 -2.26 -17.04
CA VAL A 371 -86.74 -3.69 -17.40
C VAL A 371 -86.74 -3.88 -18.92
N VAL A 372 -87.32 -2.93 -19.66
CA VAL A 372 -87.30 -2.93 -21.12
C VAL A 372 -85.99 -2.31 -21.64
N ALA A 373 -85.50 -1.21 -21.09
CA ALA A 373 -84.30 -0.53 -21.58
C ALA A 373 -82.96 -1.25 -21.31
N GLU A 374 -82.76 -2.06 -20.26
CA GLU A 374 -81.51 -2.84 -20.08
C GLU A 374 -81.54 -4.17 -20.83
N PHE A 375 -82.72 -4.79 -20.96
CA PHE A 375 -82.91 -5.93 -21.87
C PHE A 375 -82.67 -5.52 -23.34
N TYR A 376 -83.06 -4.28 -23.70
CA TYR A 376 -82.74 -3.66 -25.00
C TYR A 376 -81.40 -2.95 -25.02
N ARG A 377 -80.76 -2.60 -23.89
CA ARG A 377 -79.34 -2.22 -23.79
C ARG A 377 -78.48 -3.46 -23.59
N HIS A 378 -78.71 -4.33 -24.55
CA HIS A 378 -77.59 -4.44 -25.44
C HIS A 378 -76.50 -5.35 -24.86
N SER A 379 -76.59 -6.65 -25.16
CA SER A 379 -77.11 -7.15 -26.46
C SER A 379 -76.51 -6.42 -27.71
N SER A 380 -75.75 -5.33 -27.54
CA SER A 380 -75.01 -4.51 -28.51
C SER A 380 -73.78 -3.92 -27.82
N SER A 381 -73.14 -4.65 -26.93
CA SER A 381 -71.72 -4.40 -26.70
C SER A 381 -71.02 -5.56 -25.98
N ILE A 382 -71.16 -6.83 -26.35
CA ILE A 382 -70.46 -7.34 -27.56
C ILE A 382 -69.76 -6.19 -28.26
N VAL A 383 -68.60 -5.78 -27.77
CA VAL A 383 -67.71 -4.77 -28.34
C VAL A 383 -67.01 -4.18 -27.12
N ASP A 384 -65.75 -4.54 -26.98
CA ASP A 384 -64.71 -3.69 -26.42
C ASP A 384 -64.35 -3.88 -24.94
N LEU A 385 -63.28 -4.65 -24.68
CA LEU A 385 -61.90 -4.13 -24.66
C LEU A 385 -61.64 -3.36 -23.35
N LEU A 386 -60.97 -4.07 -22.42
CA LEU A 386 -60.00 -3.49 -21.48
C LEU A 386 -60.53 -2.48 -20.43
N PRO A 387 -60.19 -2.67 -19.15
CA PRO A 387 -59.81 -1.56 -18.29
C PRO A 387 -58.31 -1.34 -18.48
N PRO A 388 -57.92 -0.25 -19.15
CA PRO A 388 -56.56 0.02 -19.53
C PRO A 388 -55.79 0.62 -18.35
N THR A 389 -54.55 0.19 -18.24
CA THR A 389 -53.40 1.07 -18.01
C THR A 389 -53.44 2.00 -16.79
N GLU A 390 -52.73 1.59 -15.74
CA GLU A 390 -51.42 2.20 -15.50
C GLU A 390 -50.46 1.56 -16.52
N VAL A 391 -50.28 2.12 -17.73
CA VAL A 391 -49.25 3.12 -18.07
C VAL A 391 -48.05 2.87 -17.18
N ASP A 392 -47.19 1.94 -17.59
CA ASP A 392 -46.01 2.23 -18.43
C ASP A 392 -45.00 3.03 -17.61
N GLN A 393 -43.72 2.71 -17.53
CA GLN A 393 -42.79 2.11 -18.48
C GLN A 393 -41.42 2.37 -17.78
N VAL A 394 -40.34 1.61 -17.91
CA VAL A 394 -39.61 1.13 -19.08
C VAL A 394 -38.57 0.14 -18.55
N VAL A 395 -38.21 -0.86 -19.36
CA VAL A 395 -36.86 -1.41 -19.67
C VAL A 395 -37.08 -2.91 -19.94
N VAL A 396 -37.52 -3.30 -21.14
CA VAL A 396 -36.77 -3.45 -22.41
C VAL A 396 -35.77 -4.62 -22.38
N GLU A 397 -36.18 -5.70 -23.09
CA GLU A 397 -35.38 -6.61 -23.96
C GLU A 397 -34.21 -7.42 -23.34
N LYS A 398 -33.89 -8.66 -23.74
CA LYS A 398 -34.15 -9.42 -24.98
C LYS A 398 -33.74 -10.89 -24.77
N ARG A 399 -34.51 -11.78 -25.42
CA ARG A 399 -34.11 -12.96 -26.22
C ARG A 399 -33.00 -13.91 -25.70
N SER A 400 -33.40 -15.16 -25.45
CA SER A 400 -33.22 -16.27 -26.40
C SER A 400 -34.15 -17.42 -26.09
#